data_AF-A0A1F8SME9-F1
#
_entry.id   AF-A0A1F8SME9-F1
#
_cell.length_a   1.000
_cell.length_b   1.000
_cell.length_c   1.000
_cell.angle_alpha   90.00
_cell.angle_beta   90.00
_cell.angle_gamma   90.00
#
_symmetry.space_group_name_H-M   'P 1'
#
loop_
_entity.id
_entity.type
_entity.pdbx_description
1 polymer ?
#
loop_
_entity_poly.entity_id
_entity_poly.type
_entity_poly.pdbx_seq_one_letter_code
_entity_poly.pdbx_strand_id
1 'polypeptide(L)'
;MLYPLGAEMAHRWGVPTLAGIFGTDAQVPGWQSAAEAESSLLLCALVGAETGSGLGLVESCMLLYPEAILLDAEVYQRVRNEAAGLDTSPEAMALDVIKEVGPRGHFLAHRHTRTNLRRRQFSDLTAQPRQGGGYRDPQEVAREKVDWILANHHPKPLEEAQKDELTRILKAADREKDT
;
A
#
# COMPACT_ATOMS: atom_id res chain seq x y z
N MET A 1 -9.74 -6.76 -14.70
CA MET A 1 -10.99 -5.96 -14.64
C MET A 1 -12.22 -6.74 -14.13
N LEU A 2 -12.15 -8.04 -13.80
CA LEU A 2 -13.31 -8.85 -13.38
C LEU A 2 -13.69 -8.66 -11.90
N TYR A 3 -12.75 -8.26 -11.05
CA TYR A 3 -12.92 -8.23 -9.59
C TYR A 3 -13.97 -7.26 -9.04
N PRO A 4 -14.15 -6.04 -9.59
CA PRO A 4 -15.19 -5.13 -9.10
C PRO A 4 -16.61 -5.68 -9.28
N LEU A 5 -16.87 -6.40 -10.38
CA LEU A 5 -18.15 -7.10 -10.58
C LEU A 5 -18.36 -8.20 -9.54
N GLY A 6 -17.29 -8.91 -9.18
CA GLY A 6 -17.30 -9.89 -8.10
C GLY A 6 -17.70 -9.29 -6.75
N ALA A 7 -17.15 -8.11 -6.44
CA ALA A 7 -17.47 -7.39 -5.20
C ALA A 7 -18.95 -6.98 -5.14
N GLU A 8 -19.48 -6.39 -6.21
CA GLU A 8 -20.90 -6.02 -6.28
C GLU A 8 -21.85 -7.23 -6.14
N MET A 9 -21.48 -8.39 -6.72
CA MET A 9 -22.26 -9.62 -6.55
C MET A 9 -22.23 -10.13 -5.10
N ALA A 10 -21.08 -10.09 -4.44
CA ALA A 10 -20.94 -10.49 -3.05
C ALA A 10 -21.72 -9.56 -2.11
N HIS A 11 -21.65 -8.25 -2.33
CA HIS A 11 -22.47 -7.26 -1.61
C HIS A 11 -23.96 -7.50 -1.80
N ARG A 12 -24.39 -7.87 -3.02
CA ARG A 12 -25.80 -8.27 -3.28
C ARG A 12 -26.23 -9.52 -2.50
N TRP A 13 -25.30 -10.41 -2.20
CA TRP A 13 -25.55 -11.58 -1.32
C TRP A 13 -25.36 -11.27 0.17
N GLY A 14 -24.95 -10.06 0.53
CA GLY A 14 -24.72 -9.65 1.92
C GLY A 14 -23.48 -10.27 2.55
N VAL A 15 -22.46 -10.61 1.74
CA VAL A 15 -21.20 -11.21 2.21
C VAL A 15 -20.00 -10.36 1.79
N PRO A 16 -18.89 -10.38 2.57
CA PRO A 16 -17.68 -9.65 2.22
C PRO A 16 -16.93 -10.30 1.05
N THR A 17 -16.06 -9.51 0.43
CA THR A 17 -15.26 -9.93 -0.74
C THR A 17 -13.77 -9.99 -0.43
N LEU A 18 -13.10 -11.00 -0.98
CA LEU A 18 -11.66 -11.01 -1.19
C LEU A 18 -11.36 -10.69 -2.66
N ALA A 19 -10.95 -9.46 -2.95
CA ALA A 19 -10.64 -9.01 -4.29
C ALA A 19 -9.19 -9.31 -4.68
N GLY A 20 -8.97 -9.79 -5.90
CA GLY A 20 -7.64 -9.82 -6.51
C GLY A 20 -7.25 -8.42 -6.98
N ILE A 21 -6.50 -7.69 -6.18
CA ILE A 21 -6.13 -6.28 -6.42
C ILE A 21 -4.67 -6.13 -6.84
N PHE A 22 -3.86 -7.12 -6.50
CA PHE A 22 -2.45 -7.24 -6.84
C PHE A 22 -2.22 -8.67 -7.33
N GLY A 23 -1.31 -8.89 -8.27
CA GLY A 23 -1.22 -10.14 -9.03
C GLY A 23 -1.35 -9.88 -10.52
N THR A 24 -0.20 -9.56 -11.11
CA THR A 24 -0.10 -9.02 -12.47
C THR A 24 0.44 -10.07 -13.42
N ASP A 25 0.16 -9.94 -14.71
CA ASP A 25 0.74 -10.81 -15.74
C ASP A 25 2.13 -10.35 -16.18
N ALA A 26 2.63 -9.24 -15.60
CA ALA A 26 4.00 -8.79 -15.81
C ALA A 26 5.00 -9.89 -15.38
N GLN A 27 6.11 -10.01 -16.11
CA GLN A 27 7.19 -10.94 -15.77
C GLN A 27 8.06 -10.43 -14.62
N VAL A 28 8.23 -9.11 -14.52
CA VAL A 28 9.03 -8.47 -13.48
C VAL A 28 8.32 -7.22 -12.98
N PRO A 29 8.60 -6.77 -11.74
CA PRO A 29 8.09 -5.51 -11.23
C PRO A 29 8.50 -4.35 -12.16
N GLY A 30 7.57 -3.47 -12.50
CA GLY A 30 7.83 -2.37 -13.42
C GLY A 30 6.57 -1.62 -13.82
N TRP A 31 6.63 -0.97 -14.99
CA TRP A 31 5.51 -0.17 -15.51
C TRP A 31 4.22 -0.98 -15.64
N GLN A 32 4.29 -2.17 -16.25
CA GLN A 32 3.11 -3.01 -16.46
C GLN A 32 2.47 -3.43 -15.12
N SER A 33 3.27 -3.95 -14.18
CA SER A 33 2.74 -4.41 -12.90
C SER A 33 2.11 -3.27 -12.11
N ALA A 34 2.73 -2.08 -12.11
CA ALA A 34 2.19 -0.91 -11.44
C ALA A 34 0.86 -0.45 -12.04
N ALA A 35 0.77 -0.36 -13.37
CA ALA A 35 -0.45 0.07 -14.06
C ALA A 35 -1.63 -0.90 -13.85
N GLU A 36 -1.37 -2.20 -13.90
CA GLU A 36 -2.37 -3.25 -13.65
C GLU A 36 -2.85 -3.23 -12.19
N ALA A 37 -1.92 -3.11 -11.24
CA ALA A 37 -2.20 -3.05 -9.81
C ALA A 37 -3.00 -1.80 -9.43
N GLU A 38 -2.56 -0.61 -9.83
CA GLU A 38 -3.22 0.65 -9.51
C GLU A 38 -4.66 0.69 -10.04
N SER A 39 -4.85 0.31 -11.31
CA SER A 39 -6.18 0.29 -11.94
C SER A 39 -7.13 -0.68 -11.24
N SER A 40 -6.65 -1.88 -10.93
CA SER A 40 -7.47 -2.91 -10.28
C SER A 40 -7.80 -2.52 -8.84
N LEU A 41 -6.82 -2.02 -8.10
CA LEU A 41 -6.99 -1.59 -6.71
C LEU A 41 -7.94 -0.40 -6.59
N LEU A 42 -7.79 0.63 -7.43
CA LEU A 42 -8.66 1.80 -7.40
C LEU A 42 -10.12 1.42 -7.66
N LEU A 43 -10.38 0.60 -8.68
CA LEU A 43 -11.74 0.14 -8.96
C LEU A 43 -12.32 -0.68 -7.82
N CYS A 44 -11.55 -1.61 -7.25
CA CYS A 44 -11.99 -2.42 -6.10
C CYS A 44 -12.24 -1.57 -4.84
N ALA A 45 -11.44 -0.54 -4.61
CA ALA A 45 -11.65 0.40 -3.51
C ALA A 45 -12.94 1.21 -3.70
N LEU A 46 -13.23 1.65 -4.93
CA LEU A 46 -14.42 2.44 -5.24
C LEU A 46 -15.73 1.64 -5.14
N VAL A 47 -15.71 0.34 -5.45
CA VAL A 47 -16.86 -0.56 -5.22
C VAL A 47 -16.93 -1.10 -3.79
N GLY A 48 -16.01 -0.70 -2.91
CA GLY A 48 -16.06 -1.05 -1.49
C GLY A 48 -15.66 -2.49 -1.16
N ALA A 49 -14.72 -3.09 -1.89
CA ALA A 49 -14.20 -4.41 -1.54
C ALA A 49 -13.54 -4.40 -0.14
N GLU A 50 -13.89 -5.36 0.72
CA GLU A 50 -13.47 -5.36 2.14
C GLU A 50 -12.02 -5.79 2.32
N THR A 51 -11.56 -6.74 1.49
CA THR A 51 -10.21 -7.28 1.58
C THR A 51 -9.65 -7.51 0.19
N GLY A 52 -8.34 -7.58 0.10
CA GLY A 52 -7.71 -8.03 -1.13
C GLY A 52 -6.32 -8.58 -0.91
N SER A 53 -5.81 -9.25 -1.93
CA SER A 53 -4.57 -10.01 -1.87
C SER A 53 -3.68 -9.78 -3.08
N GLY A 54 -2.41 -10.14 -2.92
CA GLY A 54 -1.45 -10.36 -3.99
C GLY A 54 -0.31 -9.35 -4.11
N LEU A 55 -0.05 -8.55 -3.08
CA LEU A 55 1.08 -7.63 -3.09
C LEU A 55 2.39 -8.37 -3.38
N GLY A 56 3.19 -7.81 -4.27
CA GLY A 56 4.47 -8.33 -4.71
C GLY A 56 4.40 -9.50 -5.69
N LEU A 57 3.19 -9.94 -6.07
CA LEU A 57 3.00 -11.08 -6.95
C LEU A 57 2.99 -10.68 -8.43
N VAL A 58 3.81 -11.37 -9.21
CA VAL A 58 3.94 -11.25 -10.66
C VAL A 58 3.80 -12.63 -11.33
N GLU A 59 3.91 -12.70 -12.65
CA GLU A 59 3.74 -13.93 -13.43
C GLU A 59 2.43 -14.66 -13.09
N SER A 60 1.31 -13.94 -13.14
CA SER A 60 -0.02 -14.49 -12.83
C SER A 60 -0.07 -15.13 -11.43
N CYS A 61 0.56 -14.46 -10.45
CA CYS A 61 0.67 -14.89 -9.05
C CYS A 61 1.61 -16.07 -8.77
N MET A 62 2.48 -16.43 -9.70
CA MET A 62 3.41 -17.55 -9.54
C MET A 62 4.74 -17.16 -8.91
N LEU A 63 5.09 -15.87 -8.91
CA LEU A 63 6.38 -15.38 -8.40
C LEU A 63 6.19 -14.18 -7.48
N LEU A 64 6.85 -14.21 -6.32
CA LEU A 64 6.84 -13.14 -5.32
C LEU A 64 8.19 -12.41 -5.33
N TYR A 65 8.16 -11.10 -5.57
CA TYR A 65 9.30 -10.21 -5.37
C TYR A 65 9.13 -9.43 -4.06
N PRO A 66 10.02 -9.59 -3.07
CA PRO A 66 9.93 -8.84 -1.81
C PRO A 66 9.92 -7.31 -2.00
N GLU A 67 10.71 -6.78 -2.93
CA GLU A 67 10.74 -5.35 -3.23
C GLU A 67 9.43 -4.87 -3.86
N ALA A 68 8.73 -5.74 -4.59
CA ALA A 68 7.44 -5.43 -5.18
C ALA A 68 6.35 -5.30 -4.12
N ILE A 69 6.46 -6.00 -2.98
CA ILE A 69 5.56 -5.78 -1.84
C ILE A 69 5.63 -4.32 -1.37
N LEU A 70 6.83 -3.74 -1.31
CA LEU A 70 7.02 -2.35 -0.88
C LEU A 70 6.52 -1.36 -1.93
N LEU A 71 6.75 -1.63 -3.22
CA LEU A 71 6.23 -0.80 -4.32
C LEU A 71 4.70 -0.83 -4.34
N ASP A 72 4.11 -2.00 -4.24
CA ASP A 72 2.65 -2.19 -4.19
C ASP A 72 2.05 -1.56 -2.94
N ALA A 73 2.76 -1.58 -1.80
CA ALA A 73 2.33 -0.87 -0.60
C ALA A 73 2.26 0.64 -0.84
N GLU A 74 3.15 1.25 -1.63
CA GLU A 74 3.02 2.67 -2.00
C GLU A 74 1.84 2.93 -2.93
N VAL A 75 1.58 2.06 -3.91
CA VAL A 75 0.37 2.13 -4.75
C VAL A 75 -0.88 2.05 -3.87
N TYR A 76 -0.89 1.15 -2.89
CA TYR A 76 -1.97 1.06 -1.91
C TYR A 76 -2.16 2.35 -1.11
N GLN A 77 -1.09 2.96 -0.60
CA GLN A 77 -1.22 4.22 0.13
C GLN A 77 -1.78 5.35 -0.75
N ARG A 78 -1.39 5.41 -2.03
CA ARG A 78 -1.92 6.38 -2.99
C ARG A 78 -3.41 6.17 -3.21
N VAL A 79 -3.82 4.97 -3.61
CA VAL A 79 -5.24 4.66 -3.84
C VAL A 79 -6.07 4.86 -2.57
N ARG A 80 -5.56 4.49 -1.39
CA ARG A 80 -6.26 4.74 -0.12
C ARG A 80 -6.51 6.23 0.10
N ASN A 81 -5.52 7.08 -0.20
CA ASN A 81 -5.68 8.53 -0.06
C ASN A 81 -6.66 9.10 -1.10
N GLU A 82 -6.67 8.56 -2.32
CA GLU A 82 -7.62 8.96 -3.38
C GLU A 82 -9.05 8.52 -3.06
N ALA A 83 -9.22 7.31 -2.52
CA ALA A 83 -10.51 6.74 -2.12
C ALA A 83 -11.04 7.30 -0.79
N ALA A 84 -10.23 8.01 0.00
CA ALA A 84 -10.63 8.59 1.28
C ALA A 84 -11.66 9.73 1.16
N GLY A 85 -11.98 10.17 -0.06
CA GLY A 85 -12.90 11.26 -0.33
C GLY A 85 -12.28 12.64 -0.10
N LEU A 86 -13.10 13.68 -0.21
CA LEU A 86 -12.69 15.07 -0.06
C LEU A 86 -13.17 15.64 1.27
N ASP A 87 -12.25 16.20 2.06
CA ASP A 87 -12.59 17.00 3.23
C ASP A 87 -13.16 18.35 2.78
N THR A 88 -14.44 18.56 3.04
CA THR A 88 -15.19 19.77 2.67
C THR A 88 -15.32 20.77 3.84
N SER A 89 -14.59 20.55 4.93
CA SER A 89 -14.57 21.48 6.07
C SER A 89 -14.01 22.85 5.69
N PRO A 90 -14.37 23.93 6.41
CA PRO A 90 -13.84 25.27 6.15
C PRO A 90 -12.31 25.35 6.17
N GLU A 91 -11.67 24.59 7.07
CA GLU A 91 -10.21 24.51 7.18
C GLU A 91 -9.58 23.87 5.93
N ALA A 92 -10.16 22.78 5.41
CA ALA A 92 -9.65 22.11 4.21
C ALA A 92 -9.89 22.92 2.93
N MET A 93 -11.05 23.59 2.84
CA MET A 93 -11.39 24.48 1.72
C MET A 93 -10.51 25.74 1.69
N ALA A 94 -10.03 26.20 2.85
CA ALA A 94 -9.06 27.28 3.01
C ALA A 94 -9.44 28.60 2.29
N LEU A 95 -10.74 28.91 2.19
CA LEU A 95 -11.23 30.06 1.43
C LEU A 95 -10.72 31.40 1.96
N ASP A 96 -10.53 31.52 3.28
CA ASP A 96 -9.98 32.73 3.89
C ASP A 96 -8.51 32.93 3.53
N VAL A 97 -7.74 31.84 3.50
CA VAL A 97 -6.33 31.85 3.07
C VAL A 97 -6.21 32.26 1.60
N ILE A 98 -7.09 31.73 0.74
CA ILE A 98 -7.13 32.10 -0.68
C ILE A 98 -7.42 33.59 -0.86
N LYS A 99 -8.38 34.13 -0.10
CA LYS A 99 -8.71 35.57 -0.11
C LYS A 99 -7.56 36.43 0.42
N GLU A 100 -6.90 36.00 1.49
CA GLU A 100 -5.77 36.71 2.12
C GLU A 100 -4.56 36.80 1.19
N VAL A 101 -4.18 35.69 0.56
CA VAL A 101 -3.04 35.64 -0.36
C VAL A 101 -3.32 36.43 -1.64
N GLY A 102 -4.56 36.36 -2.13
CA GLY A 102 -5.01 37.14 -3.28
C GLY A 102 -4.37 36.74 -4.62
N PRO A 103 -4.76 37.42 -5.72
CA PRO A 103 -4.25 37.12 -7.05
C PRO A 103 -2.74 37.31 -7.16
N ARG A 104 -2.06 36.38 -7.84
CA ARG A 104 -0.60 36.40 -8.08
C ARG A 104 0.27 36.24 -6.82
N GLY A 105 -0.32 35.93 -5.66
CA GLY A 105 0.42 35.56 -4.44
C GLY A 105 0.88 34.10 -4.44
N HIS A 106 1.56 33.68 -3.37
CA HIS A 106 1.97 32.28 -3.16
C HIS A 106 1.69 31.82 -1.72
N PHE A 107 1.38 30.54 -1.55
CA PHE A 107 0.97 29.98 -0.26
C PHE A 107 2.14 29.45 0.60
N LEU A 108 3.34 29.37 0.03
CA LEU A 108 4.49 28.68 0.65
C LEU A 108 4.86 29.19 2.06
N ALA A 109 4.72 30.50 2.30
CA ALA A 109 5.04 31.10 3.60
C ALA A 109 3.87 31.06 4.60
N HIS A 110 2.67 30.66 4.16
CA HIS A 110 1.46 30.75 4.97
C HIS A 110 1.42 29.67 6.06
N ARG A 111 0.90 30.02 7.24
CA ARG A 111 0.83 29.11 8.40
C ARG A 111 -0.02 27.87 8.11
N HIS A 112 -1.12 28.04 7.38
CA HIS A 112 -1.99 26.95 6.93
C HIS A 112 -1.21 25.90 6.13
N THR A 113 -0.41 26.34 5.15
CA THR A 113 0.44 25.45 4.36
C THR A 113 1.47 24.73 5.21
N ARG A 114 2.19 25.43 6.11
CA ARG A 114 3.13 24.78 7.04
C ARG A 114 2.48 23.71 7.92
N THR A 115 1.25 23.94 8.36
CA THR A 115 0.51 23.02 9.23
C THR A 115 0.07 21.78 8.45
N ASN A 116 -0.51 21.96 7.27
CA ASN A 116 -1.06 20.88 6.46
C ASN A 116 -0.01 20.09 5.68
N LEU A 117 1.11 20.70 5.28
CA LEU A 117 2.20 20.00 4.59
C LEU A 117 2.77 18.86 5.42
N ARG A 118 2.85 19.02 6.75
CA ARG A 118 3.36 17.98 7.68
C ARG A 118 2.43 16.77 7.81
N ARG A 119 1.17 16.90 7.39
CA ARG A 119 0.19 15.81 7.39
C ARG A 119 0.27 14.96 6.13
N ARG A 120 0.92 15.48 5.08
CA ARG A 120 1.13 14.73 3.83
C ARG A 120 2.17 13.65 4.05
N GLN A 121 1.85 12.44 3.62
CA GLN A 121 2.81 11.35 3.52
C GLN A 121 3.50 11.44 2.18
N PHE A 122 4.83 11.48 2.21
CA PHE A 122 5.66 11.39 1.02
C PHE A 122 6.16 9.95 0.88
N SER A 123 6.43 9.57 -0.35
CA SER A 123 6.99 8.26 -0.68
C SER A 123 8.43 8.18 -0.18
N ASP A 124 8.79 7.04 0.38
CA ASP A 124 10.16 6.73 0.79
C ASP A 124 10.94 6.06 -0.34
N LEU A 125 10.27 5.54 -1.37
CA LEU A 125 10.89 4.81 -2.47
C LEU A 125 11.17 5.72 -3.67
N THR A 126 10.25 6.62 -3.99
CA THR A 126 10.33 7.55 -5.12
C THR A 126 10.97 8.88 -4.72
N ALA A 127 11.48 9.62 -5.71
CA ALA A 127 12.13 10.91 -5.51
C ALA A 127 13.31 10.90 -4.52
N GLN A 128 13.91 9.74 -4.28
CA GLN A 128 15.12 9.63 -3.46
C GLN A 128 16.30 10.26 -4.20
N PRO A 129 16.96 11.27 -3.62
CA PRO A 129 18.04 11.98 -4.30
C PRO A 129 19.27 11.08 -4.43
N ARG A 130 19.95 11.17 -5.58
CA ARG A 130 21.24 10.52 -5.81
C ARG A 130 22.39 11.49 -5.55
N GLN A 131 23.50 11.00 -4.99
CA GLN A 131 24.73 11.78 -4.90
C GLN A 131 25.21 12.14 -6.31
N GLY A 132 25.46 13.43 -6.58
CA GLY A 132 25.80 13.92 -7.91
C GLY A 132 24.61 14.38 -8.77
N GLY A 133 23.39 14.35 -8.22
CA GLY A 133 22.18 14.86 -8.87
C GLY A 133 21.30 13.77 -9.48
N GLY A 134 20.04 14.13 -9.71
CA GLY A 134 19.01 13.20 -10.16
C GLY A 134 18.42 12.37 -9.02
N TYR A 135 17.63 11.36 -9.41
CA TYR A 135 16.91 10.48 -8.50
C TYR A 135 17.35 9.03 -8.68
N ARG A 136 17.23 8.25 -7.60
CA ARG A 136 17.48 6.81 -7.60
C ARG A 136 16.32 6.06 -8.25
N ASP A 137 16.59 4.85 -8.74
CA ASP A 137 15.53 3.94 -9.18
C ASP A 137 14.73 3.45 -7.94
N PRO A 138 13.41 3.66 -7.90
CA PRO A 138 12.57 3.17 -6.80
C PRO A 138 12.70 1.65 -6.55
N GLN A 139 12.98 0.84 -7.57
CA GLN A 139 13.15 -0.60 -7.40
C GLN A 139 14.42 -0.93 -6.60
N GLU A 140 15.52 -0.23 -6.88
CA GLU A 140 16.78 -0.38 -6.11
C GLU A 140 16.58 0.05 -4.66
N VAL A 141 15.92 1.19 -4.44
CA VAL A 141 15.60 1.69 -3.09
C VAL A 141 14.72 0.69 -2.33
N ALA A 142 13.73 0.10 -3.01
CA ALA A 142 12.86 -0.90 -2.41
C ALA A 142 13.63 -2.16 -1.99
N ARG A 143 14.57 -2.66 -2.81
CA ARG A 143 15.44 -3.78 -2.45
C ARG A 143 16.28 -3.50 -1.21
N GLU A 144 16.93 -2.34 -1.16
CA GLU A 144 17.71 -1.93 0.02
C GLU A 144 16.84 -1.82 1.27
N LYS A 145 15.60 -1.33 1.12
CA LYS A 145 14.65 -1.24 2.23
C LYS A 145 14.20 -2.63 2.70
N VAL A 146 14.00 -3.58 1.79
CA VAL A 146 13.74 -4.99 2.15
C VAL A 146 14.90 -5.54 2.97
N ASP A 147 16.14 -5.42 2.49
CA ASP A 147 17.32 -5.91 3.20
C ASP A 147 17.44 -5.30 4.59
N TRP A 148 17.18 -4.00 4.70
CA TRP A 148 17.15 -3.31 5.98
C TRP A 148 16.05 -3.83 6.91
N ILE A 149 14.82 -4.03 6.42
CA ILE A 149 13.71 -4.57 7.22
C ILE A 149 14.07 -5.96 7.73
N LEU A 150 14.61 -6.84 6.87
CA LEU A 150 15.00 -8.20 7.25
C LEU A 150 16.10 -8.21 8.32
N ALA A 151 17.03 -7.26 8.27
CA ALA A 151 18.12 -7.17 9.24
C ALA A 151 17.74 -6.48 10.56
N ASN A 152 16.77 -5.55 10.56
CA ASN A 152 16.53 -4.64 11.69
C ASN A 152 15.13 -4.74 12.31
N HIS A 153 14.14 -5.26 11.61
CA HIS A 153 12.77 -5.34 12.13
C HIS A 153 12.63 -6.53 13.09
N HIS A 154 12.35 -6.22 14.36
CA HIS A 154 12.10 -7.22 15.39
C HIS A 154 10.64 -7.10 15.86
N PRO A 155 9.72 -7.97 15.40
CA PRO A 155 8.34 -7.91 15.82
C PRO A 155 8.22 -8.24 17.32
N LYS A 156 7.13 -7.77 17.95
CA LYS A 156 6.84 -8.09 19.35
C LYS A 156 6.79 -9.62 19.49
N PRO A 157 7.61 -10.23 20.37
CA PRO A 157 7.61 -11.68 20.53
C PRO A 157 6.28 -12.16 21.14
N LEU A 158 5.89 -13.38 20.78
CA LEU A 158 4.79 -14.10 21.43
C LEU A 158 5.09 -14.31 22.91
N GLU A 159 4.04 -14.42 23.74
CA GLU A 159 4.18 -14.80 25.14
C GLU A 159 4.66 -16.25 25.26
N GLU A 160 5.40 -16.60 26.32
CA GLU A 160 5.94 -17.95 26.48
C GLU A 160 4.86 -19.03 26.44
N ALA A 161 3.71 -18.81 27.08
CA ALA A 161 2.58 -19.74 27.02
C ALA A 161 2.05 -19.97 25.59
N GLN A 162 2.07 -18.93 24.74
CA GLN A 162 1.67 -19.05 23.33
C GLN A 162 2.70 -19.86 22.53
N LYS A 163 4.00 -19.66 22.79
CA LYS A 163 5.07 -20.43 22.14
C LYS A 163 5.03 -21.91 22.51
N ASP A 164 4.81 -22.20 23.80
CA ASP A 164 4.70 -23.56 24.31
C ASP A 164 3.51 -24.29 23.67
N GLU A 165 2.37 -23.61 23.57
CA GLU A 165 1.18 -24.17 22.93
C GLU A 165 1.39 -24.39 21.43
N LEU A 166 1.99 -23.43 20.71
CA LEU A 166 2.31 -23.60 19.29
C LEU A 166 3.25 -24.80 19.07
N THR A 167 4.26 -24.94 19.93
CA THR A 167 5.21 -26.07 19.90
C THR A 167 4.52 -27.40 20.14
N ARG A 168 3.56 -27.44 21.08
CA ARG A 168 2.76 -28.64 21.35
C ARG A 168 1.90 -29.03 20.15
N ILE A 169 1.25 -28.06 19.51
CA ILE A 169 0.43 -28.26 18.30
C ILE A 169 1.28 -28.82 17.15
N LEU A 170 2.47 -28.25 16.90
CA LEU A 170 3.38 -28.73 15.86
C LEU A 170 3.81 -30.19 16.11
N LYS A 171 4.21 -30.53 17.34
CA LYS A 171 4.60 -31.90 17.71
C LYS A 171 3.46 -32.91 17.55
N ALA A 172 2.21 -32.49 17.78
CA ALA A 172 1.05 -33.36 17.58
C ALA A 172 0.83 -33.61 16.07
N ALA A 173 0.86 -32.55 15.26
CA ALA A 173 0.73 -32.64 13.81
C ALA A 173 1.84 -33.50 13.16
N ASP A 174 3.08 -33.40 13.63
CA ASP A 174 4.19 -34.23 13.13
C ASP A 174 3.95 -35.73 13.37
N ARG A 175 3.41 -36.10 14.54
CA ARG A 175 3.09 -37.51 14.86
C ARG A 175 1.94 -38.06 14.01
N GLU A 176 0.93 -37.24 13.75
CA GLU A 176 -0.20 -37.63 12.88
C GLU A 176 0.22 -37.81 11.43
N LYS A 177 1.22 -37.05 10.96
CA LYS A 177 1.75 -37.19 9.60
C LYS A 177 2.55 -38.48 9.41
N ASP A 178 3.20 -38.97 10.46
CA ASP A 178 4.01 -40.19 10.45
C ASP A 178 3.19 -41.48 10.68
N THR A 179 1.87 -41.36 10.88
CA THR A 179 0.93 -42.50 11.06
C THR A 179 0.15 -42.76 9.77
#